data_AF-A0A955YC05-F1
#
_entry.id   AF-A0A955YC05-F1
#
_cell.length_a   1.000
_cell.length_b   1.000
_cell.length_c   1.000
_cell.angle_alpha   90.00
_cell.angle_beta   90.00
_cell.angle_gamma   90.00
#
_symmetry.space_group_name_H-M   'P 1'
#
loop_
_entity.id
_entity.type
_entity.pdbx_description
1 polymer ?
#
loop_
_entity_poly.entity_id
_entity_poly.type
_entity_poly.pdbx_seq_one_letter_code
_entity_poly.pdbx_strand_id
1 'polypeptide(L)'
;EGEALATLVVNKLRGTLKVAAVKAPGFGDRRKAMLQDIAVLTDGTVISEEQGYKLENATVSYLGSAKRVVIDKDNTTIVEGAGKTEEIQKRIKEIKAQVENTTSDYDKEKLQERLAKLSGGVAVLKIGAATEVEMKEKKARVEDALHATRAAVEEGIVPGGGVALLRVANKLDKVKADNHDIQIGVDIIRRAIEEPIRQIVHN
;
A
#
# COMPACT_ATOMS: atom_id res chain seq x y z
N GLU A 1 -26.43 -3.83 6.04
CA GLU A 1 -24.96 -3.64 6.22
C GLU A 1 -24.56 -2.93 7.52
N GLY A 2 -25.39 -2.06 8.13
CA GLY A 2 -24.98 -1.29 9.32
C GLY A 2 -24.95 -2.05 10.67
N GLU A 3 -25.83 -3.04 10.85
CA GLU A 3 -26.03 -3.70 12.16
C GLU A 3 -24.83 -4.54 12.61
N ALA A 4 -24.23 -5.32 11.70
CA ALA A 4 -23.03 -6.10 11.99
C ALA A 4 -21.84 -5.21 12.34
N LEU A 5 -21.64 -4.12 11.58
CA LEU A 5 -20.54 -3.18 11.84
C LEU A 5 -20.69 -2.48 13.20
N ALA A 6 -21.91 -2.02 13.53
CA ALA A 6 -22.19 -1.40 14.82
C ALA A 6 -21.87 -2.35 15.98
N THR A 7 -22.25 -3.63 15.84
CA THR A 7 -21.96 -4.68 16.83
C THR A 7 -20.45 -4.91 16.99
N LEU A 8 -19.69 -4.95 15.90
CA LEU A 8 -18.22 -5.08 15.95
C LEU A 8 -17.56 -3.90 16.65
N VAL A 9 -18.01 -2.67 16.37
CA VAL A 9 -17.48 -1.45 16.98
C VAL A 9 -17.74 -1.42 18.48
N VAL A 10 -18.96 -1.72 18.92
CA VAL A 10 -19.31 -1.75 20.35
C VAL A 10 -18.48 -2.80 21.10
N ASN A 11 -18.31 -3.99 20.54
CA ASN A 11 -17.52 -5.05 21.17
C ASN A 11 -16.01 -4.72 21.22
N LYS A 12 -15.49 -4.02 20.21
CA LYS A 12 -14.12 -3.52 20.21
C LYS A 12 -13.89 -2.45 21.28
N LEU A 13 -14.80 -1.50 21.41
CA LEU A 13 -14.71 -0.42 22.40
C LEU A 13 -14.82 -0.96 23.83
N ARG A 14 -15.64 -1.99 24.05
CA ARG A 14 -15.75 -2.68 25.35
C ARG A 14 -14.55 -3.58 25.68
N GLY A 15 -13.64 -3.79 24.74
CA GLY A 15 -12.48 -4.67 24.92
C GLY A 15 -12.81 -6.16 24.95
N THR A 16 -14.07 -6.54 24.78
CA THR A 16 -14.53 -7.94 24.77
C THR A 16 -14.01 -8.70 23.56
N LEU A 17 -13.94 -8.04 22.40
CA LEU A 17 -13.46 -8.64 21.16
C LEU A 17 -12.48 -7.70 20.45
N LYS A 18 -11.24 -8.15 20.24
CA LYS A 18 -10.27 -7.43 19.40
C LYS A 18 -10.54 -7.76 17.93
N VAL A 19 -11.22 -6.87 17.22
CA VAL A 19 -11.63 -7.08 15.82
C VAL A 19 -11.29 -5.90 14.91
N ALA A 20 -11.07 -6.19 13.63
CA ALA A 20 -10.96 -5.23 12.55
C ALA A 20 -11.70 -5.76 11.33
N ALA A 21 -12.34 -4.88 10.57
CA ALA A 21 -13.03 -5.22 9.34
C ALA A 21 -12.47 -4.34 8.21
N VAL A 22 -12.13 -4.96 7.09
CA VAL A 22 -11.58 -4.29 5.90
C VAL A 22 -12.38 -4.71 4.67
N LYS A 23 -12.49 -3.81 3.70
CA LYS A 23 -13.20 -4.09 2.45
C LYS A 23 -12.36 -5.02 1.59
N ALA A 24 -13.00 -6.03 0.99
CA ALA A 24 -12.31 -6.93 0.07
C ALA A 24 -11.80 -6.17 -1.17
N PRO A 25 -10.57 -6.45 -1.66
CA PRO A 25 -10.03 -5.80 -2.83
C PRO A 25 -10.73 -6.27 -4.11
N GLY A 26 -10.89 -5.37 -5.08
CA GLY A 26 -11.47 -5.67 -6.38
C GLY A 26 -13.00 -5.88 -6.40
N PHE A 27 -13.50 -6.34 -7.55
CA PHE A 27 -14.91 -6.55 -7.82
C PHE A 27 -15.13 -7.85 -8.62
N GLY A 28 -16.36 -8.39 -8.57
CA GLY A 28 -16.74 -9.60 -9.31
C GLY A 28 -15.82 -10.78 -9.06
N ASP A 29 -15.48 -11.52 -10.12
CA ASP A 29 -14.62 -12.71 -10.05
C ASP A 29 -13.19 -12.39 -9.62
N ARG A 30 -12.71 -11.16 -9.88
CA ARG A 30 -11.39 -10.73 -9.39
C ARG A 30 -11.35 -10.66 -7.88
N ARG A 31 -12.43 -10.21 -7.24
CA ARG A 31 -12.53 -10.22 -5.77
C ARG A 31 -12.42 -11.64 -5.22
N LYS A 32 -13.14 -12.60 -5.83
CA LYS A 32 -13.07 -14.02 -5.43
C LYS A 32 -11.66 -14.57 -5.58
N ALA A 33 -11.01 -14.28 -6.71
CA ALA A 33 -9.64 -14.72 -6.98
C ALA A 33 -8.62 -14.13 -5.99
N MET A 34 -8.75 -12.84 -5.65
CA MET A 34 -7.87 -12.18 -4.66
C MET A 34 -8.11 -12.67 -3.24
N LEU A 35 -9.36 -12.95 -2.85
CA LEU A 35 -9.68 -13.58 -1.57
C LEU A 35 -9.09 -14.98 -1.48
N GLN A 36 -9.13 -15.75 -2.58
CA GLN A 36 -8.49 -17.05 -2.65
C GLN A 36 -6.96 -16.94 -2.48
N ASP A 37 -6.34 -15.92 -3.08
CA ASP A 37 -4.89 -15.69 -2.91
C ASP A 37 -4.53 -15.43 -1.45
N ILE A 38 -5.34 -14.62 -0.75
CA ILE A 38 -5.16 -14.34 0.68
C ILE A 38 -5.39 -15.60 1.51
N ALA A 39 -6.39 -16.41 1.16
CA ALA A 39 -6.71 -17.66 1.84
C ALA A 39 -5.54 -18.66 1.73
N VAL A 40 -4.98 -18.85 0.52
CA VAL A 40 -3.78 -19.68 0.32
C VAL A 40 -2.58 -19.14 1.10
N LEU A 41 -2.39 -17.81 1.15
CA LEU A 41 -1.29 -17.20 1.90
C LEU A 41 -1.43 -17.40 3.42
N THR A 42 -2.66 -17.49 3.93
CA THR A 42 -2.95 -17.57 5.37
C THR A 42 -3.37 -18.96 5.85
N ASP A 43 -3.40 -19.97 4.98
CA ASP A 43 -3.95 -21.31 5.26
C ASP A 43 -5.42 -21.28 5.69
N GLY A 44 -6.21 -20.40 5.07
CA GLY A 44 -7.64 -20.26 5.30
C GLY A 44 -8.48 -20.79 4.14
N THR A 45 -9.78 -20.91 4.37
CA THR A 45 -10.78 -21.26 3.35
C THR A 45 -11.72 -20.08 3.14
N VAL A 46 -11.87 -19.64 1.88
CA VAL A 46 -12.83 -18.58 1.55
C VAL A 46 -14.24 -19.12 1.73
N ILE A 47 -14.99 -18.54 2.67
CA ILE A 47 -16.40 -18.88 2.87
C ILE A 47 -17.21 -18.22 1.75
N SER A 48 -17.74 -19.05 0.85
CA SER A 48 -18.60 -18.62 -0.26
C SER A 48 -19.82 -19.54 -0.37
N GLU A 49 -21.01 -18.94 -0.44
CA GLU A 49 -22.27 -19.69 -0.62
C GLU A 49 -22.29 -20.49 -1.93
N GLU A 50 -21.63 -19.99 -2.98
CA GLU A 50 -21.50 -20.69 -4.27
C GLU A 50 -20.71 -22.00 -4.15
N GLN A 51 -19.81 -22.10 -3.18
CA GLN A 51 -19.04 -23.30 -2.89
C GLN A 51 -19.70 -24.18 -1.81
N GLY A 52 -20.91 -23.83 -1.37
CA GLY A 52 -21.66 -24.55 -0.34
C GLY A 52 -21.23 -24.26 1.09
N TYR A 53 -20.31 -23.32 1.31
CA TYR A 53 -19.91 -22.92 2.65
C TYR A 53 -20.84 -21.85 3.20
N LYS A 54 -21.33 -22.07 4.42
CA LYS A 54 -22.14 -21.09 5.17
C LYS A 54 -21.36 -20.59 6.38
N LEU A 55 -21.50 -19.30 6.69
CA LEU A 55 -20.85 -18.67 7.84
C LEU A 55 -21.26 -19.32 9.17
N GLU A 56 -22.51 -19.80 9.26
CA GLU A 56 -23.06 -20.50 10.43
C GLU A 56 -22.31 -21.80 10.77
N ASN A 57 -21.75 -22.45 9.74
CA ASN A 57 -21.03 -23.72 9.89
C ASN A 57 -19.50 -23.52 9.91
N ALA A 58 -19.03 -22.28 9.98
CA ALA A 58 -17.61 -21.98 9.92
C ALA A 58 -16.89 -22.43 11.20
N THR A 59 -15.87 -23.27 11.02
CA THR A 59 -15.00 -23.74 12.11
C THR A 59 -13.69 -22.97 12.12
N VAL A 60 -12.93 -23.08 13.21
CA VAL A 60 -11.59 -22.46 13.34
C VAL A 60 -10.64 -22.93 12.24
N SER A 61 -10.83 -24.14 11.72
CA SER A 61 -10.05 -24.68 10.60
C SER A 61 -10.26 -23.98 9.26
N TYR A 62 -11.31 -23.14 9.11
CA TYR A 62 -11.49 -22.33 7.91
C TYR A 62 -10.84 -20.96 8.03
N LEU A 63 -10.44 -20.55 9.23
CA LEU A 63 -9.85 -19.25 9.47
C LEU A 63 -8.34 -19.30 9.21
N GLY A 64 -7.87 -18.42 8.32
CA GLY A 64 -6.44 -18.25 8.09
C GLY A 64 -5.73 -17.60 9.27
N SER A 65 -4.42 -17.85 9.38
CA SER A 65 -3.55 -17.29 10.41
C SER A 65 -2.42 -16.46 9.80
N ALA A 66 -2.05 -15.39 10.50
CA ALA A 66 -0.90 -14.54 10.17
C ALA A 66 -0.26 -13.99 11.44
N LYS A 67 1.06 -13.76 11.41
CA LYS A 67 1.80 -13.28 12.58
C LYS A 67 1.49 -11.83 12.93
N ARG A 68 1.32 -10.98 11.93
CA ARG A 68 0.99 -9.57 12.12
C ARG A 68 0.17 -9.04 10.95
N VAL A 69 -0.87 -8.29 11.27
CA VAL A 69 -1.69 -7.57 10.29
C VAL A 69 -1.67 -6.10 10.66
N VAL A 70 -1.32 -5.24 9.70
CA VAL A 70 -1.33 -3.77 9.84
C VAL A 70 -2.37 -3.22 8.88
N ILE A 71 -3.24 -2.35 9.39
CA ILE A 71 -4.35 -1.77 8.63
C ILE A 71 -4.24 -0.26 8.81
N ASP A 72 -4.07 0.44 7.70
CA ASP A 72 -4.10 1.89 7.59
C ASP A 72 -5.41 2.33 6.93
N LYS A 73 -5.57 3.64 6.68
CA LYS A 73 -6.76 4.20 6.04
C LYS A 73 -7.04 3.58 4.67
N ASP A 74 -5.98 3.41 3.87
CA ASP A 74 -6.08 3.01 2.47
C ASP A 74 -5.45 1.64 2.18
N ASN A 75 -4.66 1.09 3.12
CA ASN A 75 -3.84 -0.10 2.90
C ASN A 75 -4.05 -1.17 3.99
N THR A 76 -3.90 -2.43 3.61
CA THR A 76 -3.85 -3.57 4.54
C THR A 76 -2.64 -4.45 4.20
N THR A 77 -1.79 -4.70 5.19
CA THR A 77 -0.57 -5.51 5.04
C THR A 77 -0.63 -6.71 5.97
N ILE A 78 -0.55 -7.90 5.37
CA ILE A 78 -0.50 -9.19 6.09
C ILE A 78 0.95 -9.67 6.07
N VAL A 79 1.53 -9.89 7.24
CA VAL A 79 2.94 -10.26 7.42
C VAL A 79 3.02 -11.67 7.97
N GLU A 80 3.83 -12.51 7.31
CA GLU A 80 4.05 -13.93 7.65
C GLU A 80 2.72 -14.69 7.86
N GLY A 81 2.05 -15.02 6.74
CA GLY A 81 0.89 -15.91 6.75
C GLY A 81 1.29 -17.37 7.01
N ALA A 82 0.37 -18.17 7.55
CA ALA A 82 0.59 -19.58 7.87
C ALA A 82 0.45 -20.54 6.68
N GLY A 83 0.30 -20.03 5.46
CA GLY A 83 0.16 -20.81 4.24
C GLY A 83 1.36 -21.72 3.95
N LYS A 84 1.09 -22.93 3.45
CA LYS A 84 2.14 -23.86 3.05
C LYS A 84 2.87 -23.36 1.81
N THR A 85 4.21 -23.43 1.84
CA THR A 85 5.07 -22.99 0.73
C THR A 85 4.69 -23.66 -0.60
N GLU A 86 4.32 -24.94 -0.57
CA GLU A 86 3.92 -25.69 -1.76
C GLU A 86 2.64 -25.14 -2.41
N GLU A 87 1.63 -24.81 -1.59
CA GLU A 87 0.36 -24.26 -2.06
C GLU A 87 0.54 -22.84 -2.60
N ILE A 88 1.37 -22.02 -1.96
CA ILE A 88 1.74 -20.69 -2.44
C ILE A 88 2.48 -20.78 -3.78
N GLN A 89 3.45 -21.70 -3.91
CA GLN A 89 4.19 -21.90 -5.16
C GLN A 89 3.29 -22.43 -6.28
N LYS A 90 2.36 -23.33 -5.96
CA LYS A 90 1.33 -23.80 -6.91
C LYS A 90 0.49 -22.62 -7.39
N ARG A 91 0.04 -21.76 -6.47
CA ARG A 91 -0.77 -20.58 -6.81
C ARG A 91 -0.01 -19.58 -7.68
N ILE A 92 1.28 -19.35 -7.39
CA ILE A 92 2.15 -18.52 -8.22
C ILE A 92 2.27 -19.09 -9.65
N LYS A 93 2.45 -20.41 -9.79
CA LYS A 93 2.51 -21.07 -11.11
C LYS A 93 1.21 -20.95 -11.89
N GLU A 94 0.06 -21.14 -11.23
CA GLU A 94 -1.26 -20.95 -11.84
C GLU A 94 -1.42 -19.53 -12.41
N ILE A 95 -1.06 -18.51 -11.63
CA ILE A 95 -1.16 -17.11 -12.07
C ILE A 95 -0.16 -16.83 -13.22
N LYS A 96 1.07 -17.36 -13.17
CA LYS A 96 2.03 -17.22 -14.28
C LYS A 96 1.48 -17.80 -15.59
N ALA A 97 0.89 -18.99 -15.56
CA ALA A 97 0.27 -19.58 -16.74
C ALA A 97 -0.91 -18.73 -17.26
N GLN A 98 -1.70 -18.12 -16.36
CA GLN A 98 -2.77 -17.19 -16.76
C GLN A 98 -2.24 -15.92 -17.43
N VAL A 99 -1.10 -15.39 -16.96
CA VAL A 99 -0.43 -14.22 -17.56
C VAL A 99 0.05 -14.52 -18.98
N GLU A 100 0.54 -15.74 -19.24
CA GLU A 100 1.03 -16.15 -20.57
C GLU A 100 -0.10 -16.41 -21.56
N ASN A 101 -1.23 -16.94 -21.08
CA ASN A 101 -2.37 -17.31 -21.92
C ASN A 101 -3.34 -16.15 -22.20
N THR A 102 -3.24 -15.04 -21.47
CA THR A 102 -4.12 -13.88 -21.73
C THR A 102 -3.61 -13.02 -22.88
N THR A 103 -4.52 -12.61 -23.75
CA THR A 103 -4.26 -11.69 -24.87
C THR A 103 -4.64 -10.24 -24.53
N SER A 104 -5.26 -10.02 -23.38
CA SER A 104 -5.71 -8.71 -22.90
C SER A 104 -4.62 -8.06 -22.06
N ASP A 105 -4.10 -6.92 -22.51
CA ASP A 105 -3.08 -6.15 -21.77
C ASP A 105 -3.57 -5.74 -20.38
N TYR A 106 -4.86 -5.39 -20.27
CA TYR A 106 -5.50 -5.04 -19.01
C TYR A 106 -5.50 -6.22 -18.01
N ASP A 107 -5.82 -7.43 -18.47
CA ASP A 107 -5.80 -8.61 -17.60
C ASP A 107 -4.37 -9.02 -17.25
N LYS A 108 -3.43 -8.86 -18.19
CA LYS A 108 -2.01 -9.12 -17.98
C LYS A 108 -1.45 -8.25 -16.87
N GLU A 109 -1.72 -6.95 -16.89
CA GLU A 109 -1.30 -6.01 -15.84
C GLU A 109 -1.87 -6.41 -14.47
N LYS A 110 -3.18 -6.73 -14.38
CA LYS A 110 -3.82 -7.09 -13.11
C LYS A 110 -3.38 -8.45 -12.57
N LEU A 111 -3.06 -9.40 -13.44
CA LEU A 111 -2.47 -10.68 -13.03
C LEU A 111 -1.02 -10.49 -12.55
N GLN A 112 -0.25 -9.61 -13.19
CA GLN A 112 1.10 -9.24 -12.73
C GLN A 112 1.08 -8.58 -11.36
N GLU A 113 0.13 -7.68 -11.07
CA GLU A 113 -0.03 -7.10 -9.73
C GLU A 113 -0.28 -8.17 -8.66
N ARG A 114 -1.14 -9.14 -8.94
CA ARG A 114 -1.44 -10.25 -8.03
C ARG A 114 -0.22 -11.15 -7.83
N LEU A 115 0.46 -11.48 -8.92
CA LEU A 115 1.70 -12.25 -8.90
C LEU A 115 2.74 -11.56 -8.00
N ALA A 116 2.96 -10.26 -8.21
CA ALA A 116 3.93 -9.47 -7.46
C ALA A 116 3.63 -9.47 -5.95
N LYS A 117 2.35 -9.40 -5.56
CA LYS A 117 1.94 -9.49 -4.14
C LYS A 117 2.23 -10.85 -3.53
N LEU A 118 2.05 -11.94 -4.27
CA LEU A 118 2.33 -13.29 -3.79
C LEU A 118 3.83 -13.65 -3.80
N SER A 119 4.58 -13.21 -4.82
CA SER A 119 6.00 -13.53 -4.96
C SER A 119 6.93 -12.56 -4.22
N GLY A 120 6.54 -11.29 -4.09
CA GLY A 120 7.36 -10.24 -3.48
C GLY A 120 7.46 -10.34 -1.96
N GLY A 121 6.47 -10.97 -1.33
CA GLY A 121 6.43 -11.13 0.13
C GLY A 121 6.42 -9.80 0.89
N VAL A 122 6.77 -9.85 2.17
CA VAL A 122 6.90 -8.66 3.02
C VAL A 122 8.23 -8.70 3.76
N ALA A 123 9.06 -7.68 3.53
CA ALA A 123 10.30 -7.49 4.29
C ALA A 123 10.00 -6.76 5.61
N VAL A 124 10.51 -7.31 6.72
CA VAL A 124 10.35 -6.70 8.05
C VAL A 124 11.69 -6.19 8.55
N LEU A 125 11.80 -4.88 8.73
CA LEU A 125 12.96 -4.24 9.33
C LEU A 125 12.79 -4.16 10.86
N LYS A 126 13.73 -4.76 11.60
CA LYS A 126 13.79 -4.70 13.07
C LYS A 126 14.84 -3.67 13.49
N ILE A 127 14.39 -2.60 14.15
CA ILE A 127 15.24 -1.47 14.53
C ILE A 127 15.52 -1.56 16.03
N GLY A 128 16.80 -1.71 16.39
CA GLY A 128 17.25 -1.75 17.78
C GLY A 128 17.84 -0.41 18.24
N ALA A 129 17.67 -0.10 19.52
CA ALA A 129 18.32 1.03 20.18
C ALA A 129 18.55 0.74 21.68
N ALA A 130 19.37 1.56 22.33
CA ALA A 130 19.70 1.38 23.74
C ALA A 130 18.58 1.87 24.68
N THR A 131 17.83 2.89 24.26
CA THR A 131 16.70 3.44 25.02
C THR A 131 15.42 3.45 24.19
N GLU A 132 14.25 3.48 24.84
CA GLU A 132 12.95 3.55 24.16
C GLU A 132 12.81 4.82 23.31
N VAL A 133 13.35 5.95 23.79
CA VAL A 133 13.32 7.23 23.09
C VAL A 133 14.12 7.15 21.78
N GLU A 134 15.34 6.62 21.84
CA GLU A 134 16.16 6.40 20.65
C GLU A 134 15.54 5.40 19.68
N MET A 135 14.88 4.35 20.20
CA MET A 135 14.20 3.37 19.35
C MET A 135 13.09 4.04 18.53
N LYS A 136 12.29 4.90 19.17
CA LYS A 136 11.22 5.64 18.50
C LYS A 136 11.76 6.64 17.47
N GLU A 137 12.83 7.35 17.81
CA GLU A 137 13.48 8.30 16.90
C GLU A 137 14.08 7.59 15.68
N LYS A 138 14.89 6.54 15.89
CA LYS A 138 15.46 5.75 14.79
C LYS A 138 14.38 5.09 13.93
N LYS A 139 13.30 4.62 14.55
CA LYS A 139 12.16 4.05 13.83
C LYS A 139 11.53 5.08 12.89
N ALA A 140 11.23 6.28 13.39
CA ALA A 140 10.68 7.36 12.58
C ALA A 140 11.64 7.74 11.43
N ARG A 141 12.93 7.87 11.71
CA ARG A 141 13.94 8.20 10.69
C ARG A 141 14.05 7.14 9.58
N VAL A 142 13.95 5.86 9.93
CA VAL A 142 13.98 4.76 8.96
C VAL A 142 12.68 4.69 8.16
N GLU A 143 11.53 4.96 8.79
CA GLU A 143 10.25 5.08 8.09
C GLU A 143 10.27 6.22 7.06
N ASP A 144 10.79 7.38 7.43
CA ASP A 144 10.95 8.51 6.51
C ASP A 144 11.91 8.18 5.36
N ALA A 145 13.05 7.55 5.66
CA ALA A 145 14.01 7.12 4.65
C ALA A 145 13.41 6.08 3.68
N LEU A 146 12.58 5.15 4.17
CA LEU A 146 11.89 4.16 3.33
C LEU A 146 10.92 4.84 2.36
N HIS A 147 10.14 5.82 2.82
CA HIS A 147 9.23 6.55 1.93
C HIS A 147 9.99 7.40 0.92
N ALA A 148 11.04 8.11 1.33
CA ALA A 148 11.86 8.94 0.44
C ALA A 148 12.56 8.10 -0.65
N THR A 149 13.10 6.94 -0.28
CA THR A 149 13.76 6.03 -1.24
C THR A 149 12.79 5.39 -2.22
N ARG A 150 11.56 5.06 -1.78
CA ARG A 150 10.51 4.60 -2.71
C ARG A 150 10.12 5.67 -3.72
N ALA A 151 9.84 6.89 -3.27
CA ALA A 151 9.53 8.00 -4.16
C ALA A 151 10.66 8.28 -5.17
N ALA A 152 11.91 8.22 -4.71
CA ALA A 152 13.09 8.38 -5.56
C ALA A 152 13.24 7.29 -6.64
N VAL A 153 12.80 6.05 -6.35
CA VAL A 153 12.82 4.95 -7.33
C VAL A 153 11.67 5.09 -8.34
N GLU A 154 10.52 5.59 -7.91
CA GLU A 154 9.32 5.75 -8.76
C GLU A 154 9.44 6.92 -9.75
N GLU A 155 9.82 8.10 -9.28
CA GLU A 155 9.83 9.33 -10.10
C GLU A 155 11.26 9.80 -10.46
N GLY A 156 12.28 9.15 -9.91
CA GLY A 156 13.67 9.55 -10.06
C GLY A 156 14.13 10.58 -9.02
N ILE A 157 15.34 11.11 -9.21
CA ILE A 157 15.97 12.06 -8.28
C ILE A 157 16.37 13.35 -8.97
N VAL A 158 16.33 14.45 -8.22
CA VAL A 158 16.79 15.77 -8.64
C VAL A 158 17.74 16.37 -7.60
N PRO A 159 18.59 17.36 -7.97
CA PRO A 159 19.44 18.04 -7.01
C PRO A 159 18.65 18.68 -5.86
N GLY A 160 19.00 18.34 -4.62
CA GLY A 160 18.33 18.83 -3.41
C GLY A 160 18.67 20.28 -3.04
N GLY A 161 18.38 20.67 -1.80
CA GLY A 161 18.71 21.99 -1.25
C GLY A 161 17.98 23.15 -1.93
N GLY A 162 16.81 22.90 -2.53
CA GLY A 162 16.05 23.91 -3.29
C GLY A 162 16.66 24.26 -4.66
N VAL A 163 17.79 23.67 -5.06
CA VAL A 163 18.48 23.98 -6.32
C VAL A 163 17.66 23.54 -7.53
N ALA A 164 16.95 22.40 -7.45
CA ALA A 164 16.07 21.96 -8.52
C ALA A 164 14.99 23.02 -8.84
N LEU A 165 14.37 23.60 -7.81
CA LEU A 165 13.34 24.64 -7.98
C LEU A 165 13.92 25.91 -8.64
N LEU A 166 15.10 26.35 -8.20
CA LEU A 166 15.78 27.51 -8.78
C LEU A 166 16.14 27.30 -10.26
N ARG A 167 16.58 26.10 -10.64
CA ARG A 167 16.87 25.76 -12.04
C ARG A 167 15.62 25.75 -12.92
N VAL A 168 14.47 25.40 -12.35
CA VAL A 168 13.18 25.42 -13.06
C VAL A 168 12.67 26.85 -13.24
N ALA A 169 13.00 27.78 -12.33
CA ALA A 169 12.60 29.20 -12.43
C ALA A 169 12.96 29.82 -13.79
N ASN A 170 14.17 29.56 -14.30
CA ASN A 170 14.64 30.06 -15.60
C ASN A 170 13.82 29.51 -16.78
N LYS A 171 13.10 28.39 -16.60
CA LYS A 171 12.22 27.86 -17.64
C LYS A 171 10.86 28.56 -17.67
N LEU A 172 10.45 29.23 -16.59
CA LEU A 172 9.19 29.98 -16.53
C LEU A 172 9.18 31.17 -17.51
N ASP A 173 10.35 31.68 -17.91
CA ASP A 173 10.48 32.76 -18.90
C ASP A 173 9.97 32.35 -20.29
N LYS A 174 9.85 31.05 -20.55
CA LYS A 174 9.29 30.51 -21.80
C LYS A 174 7.77 30.32 -21.76
N VAL A 175 7.15 30.50 -20.60
CA VAL A 175 5.70 30.38 -20.43
C VAL A 175 5.06 31.65 -20.99
N LYS A 176 4.25 31.49 -22.05
CA LYS A 176 3.47 32.59 -22.61
C LYS A 176 2.17 32.71 -21.82
N ALA A 177 1.96 33.86 -21.19
CA ALA A 177 0.70 34.17 -20.54
C ALA A 177 -0.31 34.72 -21.56
N ASP A 178 -1.55 34.22 -21.52
CA ASP A 178 -2.62 34.68 -22.42
C ASP A 178 -3.17 36.05 -22.03
N ASN A 179 -3.04 36.43 -20.76
CA ASN A 179 -3.46 37.73 -20.24
C ASN A 179 -2.57 38.19 -19.06
N HIS A 180 -2.82 39.41 -18.59
CA HIS A 180 -2.04 40.01 -17.52
C HIS A 180 -2.19 39.28 -16.17
N ASP A 181 -3.38 38.79 -15.84
CA ASP A 181 -3.63 38.08 -14.58
C ASP A 181 -2.86 36.76 -14.50
N ILE A 182 -2.78 36.04 -15.62
CA ILE A 182 -1.98 34.81 -15.73
C ILE A 182 -0.48 35.14 -15.61
N GLN A 183 -0.03 36.27 -16.17
CA GLN A 183 1.36 36.71 -16.03
C GLN A 183 1.71 36.98 -14.56
N ILE A 184 0.84 37.66 -13.81
CA ILE A 184 1.01 37.87 -12.37
C ILE A 184 1.09 36.53 -11.64
N GLY A 185 0.26 35.54 -12.01
CA GLY A 185 0.33 34.19 -11.45
C GLY A 185 1.68 33.50 -11.68
N VAL A 186 2.24 33.61 -12.90
CA VAL A 186 3.59 33.09 -13.21
C VAL A 186 4.65 33.77 -12.36
N ASP A 187 4.55 35.09 -12.16
CA ASP A 187 5.50 35.86 -11.35
C ASP A 187 5.42 35.49 -9.85
N ILE A 188 4.22 35.22 -9.34
CA ILE A 188 4.01 34.71 -7.97
C ILE A 188 4.68 33.35 -7.79
N ILE A 189 4.49 32.43 -8.74
CA ILE A 189 5.14 31.10 -8.69
C ILE A 189 6.65 31.27 -8.76
N ARG A 190 7.17 32.13 -9.65
CA ARG A 190 8.62 32.40 -9.76
C ARG A 190 9.21 32.85 -8.43
N ARG A 191 8.52 33.72 -7.70
CA ARG A 191 8.96 34.14 -6.36
C ARG A 191 8.86 33.01 -5.34
N ALA A 192 7.75 32.27 -5.33
CA ALA A 192 7.50 31.21 -4.34
C ALA A 192 8.53 30.07 -4.41
N ILE A 193 8.97 29.67 -5.61
CA ILE A 193 9.93 28.57 -5.79
C ILE A 193 11.36 28.92 -5.32
N GLU A 194 11.68 30.20 -5.13
CA GLU A 194 12.96 30.64 -4.54
C GLU A 194 12.95 30.60 -3.00
N GLU A 195 11.78 30.61 -2.36
CA GLU A 195 11.70 30.69 -0.89
C GLU A 195 12.34 29.49 -0.17
N PRO A 196 12.21 28.23 -0.63
CA PRO A 196 12.86 27.10 0.05
C PRO A 196 14.37 27.24 0.19
N ILE A 197 15.07 27.72 -0.84
CA ILE A 197 16.53 27.91 -0.77
C ILE A 197 16.89 29.14 0.09
N ARG A 198 16.10 30.22 0.02
CA ARG A 198 16.28 31.40 0.87
C ARG A 198 16.15 31.04 2.35
N GLN A 199 15.16 30.22 2.70
CA GLN A 199 14.95 29.75 4.06
C GLN A 199 16.12 28.89 4.55
N ILE A 200 16.64 27.98 3.70
CA ILE A 200 17.80 27.14 4.06
C ILE A 200 19.04 27.99 4.34
N VAL A 201 19.28 29.06 3.57
CA VAL A 201 20.43 29.96 3.77
C VAL A 201 20.27 30.85 5.00
N HIS A 202 19.03 31.14 5.41
CA HIS A 202 18.75 32.01 6.55
C HIS A 202 18.83 31.30 7.92
N ASN A 203 18.48 30.01 7.97
CA ASN A 203 18.50 29.17 9.19
C ASN A 203 19.91 28.77 9.61
#